data_AF-A0A915BM05-F1
#
_entry.id   AF-A0A915BM05-F1
#
_cell.length_a   1.000
_cell.length_b   1.000
_cell.length_c   1.000
_cell.angle_alpha   90.00
_cell.angle_beta   90.00
_cell.angle_gamma   90.00
#
_symmetry.space_group_name_H-M   'P 1'
#
loop_
_entity.id
_entity.type
_entity.pdbx_description
1 polymer ?
#
loop_
_entity_poly.entity_id
_entity_poly.type
_entity_poly.pdbx_seq_one_letter_code
_entity_poly.pdbx_strand_id
1 'polypeptide(L)'
;LELCGIEIEICLMQVCSDMPSLLAIFATLIGFSIANLLRQISFSADYNDIAPLVQCTTQQTICEDILPNHICERFLSSEPKIGRVTCNETTFEPIVLQCLHTCSMCCNDPKYNCEDREGSQQCKVLSAAKYCTADTDYKQFMLRECANTCGTCDYRGDANCIDTTELNCRELSSLCNKTDGLGRLVKEKCQWTCGTCP
;
A
#
# COMPACT_ATOMS: atom_id res chain seq x y z
N LEU A 1 -18.41 14.82 36.25
CA LEU A 1 -17.29 15.63 35.74
C LEU A 1 -16.03 15.00 36.24
N GLU A 2 -15.39 14.19 35.40
CA GLU A 2 -13.93 14.17 35.25
C GLU A 2 -13.64 13.52 33.89
N LEU A 3 -12.85 14.24 33.12
CA LEU A 3 -12.58 14.13 31.69
C LEU A 3 -11.08 13.88 31.52
N CYS A 4 -10.77 13.10 30.48
CA CYS A 4 -9.61 13.19 29.59
C CYS A 4 -8.17 13.14 30.14
N GLY A 5 -7.34 12.41 29.37
CA GLY A 5 -5.97 12.82 29.10
C GLY A 5 -4.94 11.71 29.24
N ILE A 6 -4.73 10.91 28.18
CA ILE A 6 -3.45 10.21 28.00
C ILE A 6 -2.70 11.03 26.94
N GLU A 7 -1.78 11.85 27.43
CA GLU A 7 -0.82 12.63 26.66
C GLU A 7 0.30 11.71 26.15
N ILE A 8 0.60 11.86 24.86
CA ILE A 8 1.84 11.42 24.23
C ILE A 8 2.75 12.65 24.23
N GLU A 9 3.74 12.68 25.13
CA GLU A 9 4.93 13.55 25.04
C GLU A 9 6.13 12.59 25.20
N ILE A 10 7.06 12.45 24.24
CA ILE A 10 7.96 13.46 23.69
C ILE A 10 8.46 14.43 24.76
N CYS A 11 9.13 13.90 25.78
CA CYS A 11 10.01 14.69 26.64
C CYS A 11 11.16 13.81 27.16
N LEU A 12 12.10 13.49 26.26
CA LEU A 12 13.37 12.87 26.64
C LEU A 12 14.53 13.73 26.11
N MET A 13 14.49 15.02 26.42
CA MET A 13 15.69 15.84 26.57
C MET A 13 15.52 16.77 27.76
N GLN A 14 16.59 16.82 28.57
CA GLN A 14 16.93 17.84 29.56
C GLN A 14 16.46 17.65 31.04
N VAL A 15 17.48 17.31 31.86
CA VAL A 15 17.77 17.76 33.25
C VAL A 15 17.42 16.84 34.44
N CYS A 16 18.50 16.31 35.04
CA CYS A 16 18.83 16.17 36.49
C CYS A 16 19.64 14.86 36.66
N SER A 17 20.97 14.82 36.54
CA SER A 17 21.99 15.40 37.45
C SER A 17 21.67 15.15 38.92
N ASP A 18 22.02 13.97 39.45
CA ASP A 18 22.66 13.76 40.77
C ASP A 18 22.66 12.27 41.19
N MET A 19 23.74 11.54 40.89
CA MET A 19 24.34 10.49 41.75
C MET A 19 25.50 9.78 41.02
N PRO A 20 26.77 10.06 41.37
CA PRO A 20 27.93 9.48 40.69
C PRO A 20 28.47 8.29 41.50
N SER A 21 27.92 7.09 41.34
CA SER A 21 28.67 5.87 41.75
C SER A 21 28.14 4.53 41.21
N LEU A 22 26.98 4.46 40.57
CA LEU A 22 26.38 3.20 40.10
C LEU A 22 26.33 3.03 38.57
N LEU A 23 26.91 3.97 37.81
CA LEU A 23 26.90 3.99 36.34
C LEU A 23 28.06 3.25 35.67
N ALA A 24 29.11 2.84 36.41
CA ALA A 24 30.28 2.20 35.81
C ALA A 24 30.11 0.69 35.56
N ILE A 25 29.15 0.02 36.20
CA ILE A 25 28.98 -1.44 36.10
C ILE A 25 27.91 -1.82 35.06
N PHE A 26 26.95 -0.94 34.76
CA PHE A 26 25.95 -1.20 33.72
C PHE A 26 26.39 -0.82 32.30
N ALA A 27 27.46 -0.02 32.15
CA ALA A 27 27.93 0.44 30.84
C ALA A 27 28.60 -0.66 29.99
N THR A 28 29.09 -1.75 30.59
CA THR A 28 29.78 -2.83 29.85
C THR A 28 28.86 -3.98 29.42
N LEU A 29 27.67 -4.13 30.01
CA LEU A 29 26.73 -5.19 29.64
C LEU A 29 25.60 -4.74 28.71
N ILE A 30 25.30 -3.44 28.63
CA ILE A 30 24.25 -2.90 27.73
C ILE A 30 24.84 -2.37 26.40
N GLY A 31 26.17 -2.16 26.33
CA GLY A 31 26.85 -1.65 25.13
C GLY A 31 26.90 -2.59 23.92
N PHE A 32 26.66 -3.90 24.09
CA PHE A 32 26.75 -4.87 23.00
C PHE A 32 25.41 -5.19 22.31
N SER A 33 24.26 -4.77 22.86
CA SER A 33 22.95 -5.08 22.26
C SER A 33 22.27 -3.91 21.54
N ILE A 34 22.55 -2.65 21.91
CA ILE A 34 21.88 -1.50 21.27
C ILE A 34 22.48 -1.21 19.88
N ALA A 35 23.77 -1.46 19.66
CA ALA A 35 24.40 -1.29 18.34
C ALA A 35 23.86 -2.26 17.28
N ASN A 36 23.38 -3.45 17.68
CA ASN A 36 22.74 -4.41 16.78
C ASN A 36 21.23 -4.18 16.63
N LEU A 37 20.57 -3.64 17.65
CA LEU A 37 19.13 -3.30 17.57
C LEU A 37 18.88 -2.03 16.73
N LEU A 38 19.80 -1.05 16.78
CA LEU A 38 19.72 0.16 15.94
C LEU A 38 20.14 -0.06 14.48
N ARG A 39 20.66 -1.24 14.13
CA ARG A 39 21.04 -1.55 12.74
C ARG A 39 19.89 -2.14 11.90
N GLN A 40 18.75 -2.46 12.51
CA GLN A 40 17.59 -3.03 11.83
C GLN A 40 16.40 -2.08 11.68
N ILE A 41 16.44 -0.89 12.26
CA ILE A 41 15.38 0.11 12.07
C ILE A 41 15.87 1.16 11.06
N SER A 42 16.23 0.69 9.87
CA SER A 42 16.29 1.52 8.68
C SER A 42 14.89 1.52 8.06
N PHE A 43 13.93 2.17 8.71
CA PHE A 43 12.66 2.50 8.06
C PHE A 43 12.99 3.65 7.08
N SER A 44 13.46 3.30 5.88
CA SER A 44 13.40 4.21 4.74
C SER A 44 11.94 4.31 4.35
N ALA A 45 11.19 5.18 5.03
CA ALA A 45 10.02 5.76 4.43
C ALA A 45 10.54 6.64 3.28
N ASP A 46 10.58 6.07 2.08
CA ASP A 46 10.72 6.84 0.84
C ASP A 46 9.52 7.78 0.73
N TYR A 47 9.63 8.95 1.36
CA TYR A 47 8.61 10.00 1.41
C TYR A 47 8.68 10.91 0.16
N ASN A 48 9.03 10.36 -1.01
CA ASN A 48 9.21 11.17 -2.23
C ASN A 48 8.33 10.77 -3.42
N ASP A 49 7.47 9.75 -3.29
CA ASP A 49 6.53 9.34 -4.35
C ASP A 49 5.06 9.63 -3.99
N ILE A 50 4.77 10.73 -3.29
CA ILE A 50 3.39 11.19 -3.14
C ILE A 50 3.00 11.87 -4.45
N ALA A 51 2.52 11.08 -5.40
CA ALA A 51 1.81 11.59 -6.56
C ALA A 51 0.57 12.36 -6.07
N PRO A 52 0.25 13.53 -6.64
CA PRO A 52 -0.89 14.31 -6.22
C PRO A 52 -2.19 13.52 -6.38
N LEU A 53 -3.07 13.60 -5.39
CA LEU A 53 -4.40 12.98 -5.43
C LEU A 53 -5.12 13.26 -6.77
N VAL A 54 -5.42 12.20 -7.51
CA VAL A 54 -6.15 12.24 -8.78
C VAL A 54 -7.62 11.98 -8.52
N GLN A 55 -8.50 12.75 -9.17
CA GLN A 55 -9.92 12.42 -9.18
C GLN A 55 -10.19 11.22 -10.07
N CYS A 56 -10.74 10.15 -9.47
CA CYS A 56 -11.07 8.93 -10.20
C CYS A 56 -12.16 9.21 -11.24
N THR A 57 -11.87 8.97 -12.52
CA THR A 57 -12.83 9.11 -13.62
C THR A 57 -13.87 7.99 -13.63
N THR A 58 -13.61 6.89 -12.91
CA THR A 58 -14.56 5.81 -12.66
C THR A 58 -14.59 5.49 -11.17
N GLN A 59 -15.79 5.24 -10.63
CA GLN A 59 -15.97 4.80 -9.25
C GLN A 59 -15.45 3.36 -9.10
N GLN A 60 -14.13 3.21 -8.91
CA GLN A 60 -13.59 2.02 -8.28
C GLN A 60 -14.07 2.03 -6.83
N THR A 61 -15.07 1.19 -6.54
CA THR A 61 -15.68 1.02 -5.20
C THR A 61 -15.04 -0.11 -4.42
N ILE A 62 -14.00 -0.73 -4.97
CA ILE A 62 -13.36 -1.91 -4.42
C ILE A 62 -11.99 -1.50 -3.91
N CYS A 63 -11.97 -0.87 -2.74
CA CYS A 63 -10.79 -0.78 -1.89
C CYS A 63 -11.25 -0.78 -0.42
N GLU A 64 -10.32 -1.00 0.50
CA GLU A 64 -10.59 -0.96 1.93
C GLU A 64 -9.92 0.27 2.53
N ASP A 65 -10.59 0.93 3.48
CA ASP A 65 -9.96 1.97 4.28
C ASP A 65 -8.92 1.34 5.21
N ILE A 66 -7.74 1.94 5.30
CA ILE A 66 -6.69 1.53 6.25
C ILE A 66 -7.15 1.85 7.67
N LEU A 67 -7.79 3.00 7.84
CA LEU A 67 -8.37 3.41 9.11
C LEU A 67 -9.78 2.84 9.30
N PRO A 68 -10.19 2.56 10.55
CA PRO A 68 -11.56 2.17 10.83
C PRO A 68 -12.59 3.19 10.32
N ASN A 69 -13.70 2.70 9.74
CA ASN A 69 -14.75 3.53 9.13
C ASN A 69 -15.20 4.70 10.02
N HIS A 70 -15.34 4.49 11.34
CA HIS A 70 -15.80 5.53 12.26
C HIS A 70 -14.82 6.72 12.38
N ILE A 71 -13.54 6.53 12.06
CA ILE A 71 -12.54 7.60 11.98
C ILE A 71 -12.71 8.33 10.65
N CYS A 72 -12.71 7.60 9.54
CA CYS A 72 -12.86 8.18 8.20
C CYS A 72 -14.16 8.99 8.08
N GLU A 73 -15.31 8.45 8.49
CA GLU A 73 -16.61 9.13 8.42
C GLU A 73 -16.74 10.33 9.38
N ARG A 74 -15.92 10.40 10.42
CA ARG A 74 -15.93 11.51 11.39
C ARG A 74 -15.17 12.71 10.84
N PHE A 75 -14.01 12.48 10.24
CA PHE A 75 -13.13 13.55 9.76
C PHE A 75 -13.44 13.94 8.32
N LEU A 76 -13.79 12.97 7.48
CA LEU A 76 -14.00 13.16 6.06
C LEU A 76 -15.48 13.06 5.70
N SER A 77 -15.84 13.78 4.65
CA SER A 77 -17.17 13.75 4.07
C SER A 77 -17.06 13.91 2.55
N SER A 78 -17.78 13.07 1.84
CA SER A 78 -17.98 13.21 0.39
C SER A 78 -18.73 14.49 0.02
N GLU A 79 -19.51 15.04 0.97
CA GLU A 79 -20.25 16.30 0.83
C GLU A 79 -19.77 17.36 1.82
N PRO A 80 -19.78 18.66 1.48
CA PRO A 80 -19.43 19.73 2.41
C PRO A 80 -20.43 19.78 3.58
N LYS A 81 -20.00 19.31 4.74
CA LYS A 81 -20.75 19.37 6.00
C LYS A 81 -19.98 20.26 6.97
N ILE A 82 -20.71 21.08 7.73
CA ILE A 82 -20.11 21.97 8.74
C ILE A 82 -19.31 21.12 9.72
N GLY A 83 -18.01 21.42 9.84
CA GLY A 83 -17.08 20.71 10.73
C GLY A 83 -16.48 19.42 10.17
N ARG A 84 -16.65 19.12 8.87
CA ARG A 84 -15.97 18.00 8.19
C ARG A 84 -15.11 18.48 7.04
N VAL A 85 -14.00 17.78 6.84
CA VAL A 85 -13.05 18.02 5.75
C VAL A 85 -13.56 17.35 4.47
N THR A 86 -13.37 18.02 3.33
CA THR A 86 -13.72 17.43 2.04
C THR A 86 -12.57 16.58 1.50
N CYS A 87 -12.88 15.46 0.83
CA CYS A 87 -11.87 14.55 0.28
C CYS A 87 -10.97 15.17 -0.81
N ASN A 88 -11.33 16.36 -1.34
CA ASN A 88 -10.54 17.07 -2.35
C ASN A 88 -9.53 18.06 -1.76
N GLU A 89 -9.46 18.16 -0.43
CA GLU A 89 -8.65 19.16 0.25
C GLU A 89 -7.23 18.64 0.49
N THR A 90 -6.25 19.22 -0.21
CA THR A 90 -4.85 18.77 -0.20
C THR A 90 -4.18 18.83 1.17
N THR A 91 -4.67 19.69 2.08
CA THR A 91 -4.16 19.79 3.45
C THR A 91 -4.33 18.50 4.25
N PHE A 92 -5.28 17.64 3.88
CA PHE A 92 -5.57 16.39 4.58
C PHE A 92 -5.23 15.14 3.77
N GLU A 93 -4.42 15.29 2.72
CA GLU A 93 -3.93 14.21 1.87
C GLU A 93 -3.50 12.92 2.63
N PRO A 94 -2.70 12.97 3.72
CA PRO A 94 -2.31 11.75 4.42
C PRO A 94 -3.47 11.01 5.07
N ILE A 95 -4.53 11.71 5.48
CA ILE A 95 -5.74 11.08 6.05
C ILE A 95 -6.64 10.59 4.91
N VAL A 96 -6.74 11.33 3.80
CA VAL A 96 -7.48 10.91 2.61
C VAL A 96 -6.90 9.62 2.03
N LEU A 97 -5.58 9.49 1.93
CA LEU A 97 -4.90 8.27 1.47
C LEU A 97 -5.13 7.05 2.38
N GLN A 98 -5.52 7.24 3.64
CA GLN A 98 -5.89 6.15 4.54
C GLN A 98 -7.39 5.83 4.54
N CYS A 99 -8.20 6.69 3.90
CA CYS A 99 -9.65 6.63 3.88
C CYS A 99 -10.20 6.67 2.43
N LEU A 100 -9.48 6.02 1.52
CA LEU A 100 -9.77 6.07 0.08
C LEU A 100 -11.13 5.49 -0.29
N HIS A 101 -11.60 4.46 0.40
CA HIS A 101 -12.94 3.91 0.17
C HIS A 101 -14.01 4.90 0.62
N THR A 102 -13.87 5.47 1.83
CA THR A 102 -14.77 6.53 2.32
C THR A 102 -14.82 7.73 1.37
N CYS A 103 -13.69 8.09 0.77
CA CYS A 103 -13.59 9.18 -0.20
C CYS A 103 -13.94 8.79 -1.64
N SER A 104 -14.22 7.52 -1.94
CA SER A 104 -14.38 7.01 -3.31
C SER A 104 -13.19 7.34 -4.21
N MET A 105 -11.98 7.34 -3.64
CA MET A 105 -10.71 7.70 -4.28
C MET A 105 -9.78 6.49 -4.45
N CYS A 106 -10.32 5.27 -4.49
CA CYS A 106 -9.56 4.01 -4.60
C CYS A 106 -8.55 3.96 -5.76
N CYS A 107 -8.74 4.73 -6.83
CA CYS A 107 -7.75 4.84 -7.91
C CYS A 107 -6.42 5.48 -7.49
N ASN A 108 -6.33 6.06 -6.29
CA ASN A 108 -5.07 6.58 -5.75
C ASN A 108 -4.27 5.51 -5.01
N ASP A 109 -4.87 4.35 -4.74
CA ASP A 109 -4.15 3.23 -4.16
C ASP A 109 -3.55 2.39 -5.30
N PRO A 110 -2.21 2.26 -5.40
CA PRO A 110 -1.58 1.40 -6.40
C PRO A 110 -2.03 -0.07 -6.31
N LYS A 111 -2.56 -0.51 -5.17
CA LYS A 111 -3.19 -1.84 -5.01
C LYS A 111 -4.47 -2.03 -5.81
N TYR A 112 -5.15 -0.95 -6.16
CA TYR A 112 -6.41 -0.98 -6.90
C TYR A 112 -6.34 -0.18 -8.22
N ASN A 113 -5.27 0.59 -8.43
CA ASN A 113 -5.06 1.41 -9.62
C ASN A 113 -4.33 0.65 -10.73
N CYS A 114 -5.04 -0.27 -11.38
CA CYS A 114 -4.55 -0.92 -12.59
C CYS A 114 -5.66 -1.12 -13.62
N GLU A 115 -5.28 -1.53 -14.82
CA GLU A 115 -6.22 -1.95 -15.85
C GLU A 115 -6.32 -3.48 -15.90
N ASP A 116 -7.52 -3.99 -16.19
CA ASP A 116 -7.70 -5.37 -16.62
C ASP A 116 -7.12 -5.51 -18.03
N ARG A 117 -6.41 -6.60 -18.27
CA ARG A 117 -5.83 -6.92 -19.58
C ARG A 117 -6.84 -7.59 -20.48
N GLU A 118 -7.71 -8.42 -19.91
CA GLU A 118 -8.87 -8.93 -20.64
C GLU A 118 -9.96 -7.86 -20.71
N GLY A 119 -10.92 -8.04 -21.62
CA GLY A 119 -12.02 -7.10 -21.75
C GLY A 119 -12.78 -6.98 -20.42
N SER A 120 -12.99 -5.75 -19.93
CA SER A 120 -13.60 -5.53 -18.60
C SER A 120 -14.94 -6.23 -18.39
N GLN A 121 -15.68 -6.53 -19.47
CA GLN A 121 -16.93 -7.27 -19.40
C GLN A 121 -16.74 -8.74 -19.01
N GLN A 122 -15.69 -9.41 -19.52
CA GLN A 122 -15.40 -10.80 -19.18
C GLN A 122 -14.93 -10.90 -17.73
N CYS A 123 -14.03 -10.01 -17.32
CA CYS A 123 -13.59 -9.90 -15.93
C CYS A 123 -14.76 -9.70 -14.96
N LYS A 124 -15.72 -8.82 -15.28
CA LYS A 124 -16.94 -8.62 -14.47
C LYS A 124 -17.79 -9.87 -14.34
N VAL A 125 -18.01 -10.60 -15.44
CA VAL A 125 -18.80 -11.85 -15.43
C VAL A 125 -18.12 -12.92 -14.58
N LEU A 126 -16.81 -13.09 -14.74
CA LEU A 126 -16.04 -14.08 -13.98
C LEU A 126 -15.92 -13.69 -12.49
N SER A 127 -15.78 -12.40 -12.18
CA SER A 127 -15.79 -11.90 -10.81
C SER A 127 -17.15 -12.11 -10.14
N ALA A 128 -18.26 -11.87 -10.83
CA ALA A 128 -19.60 -12.17 -10.33
C ALA A 128 -19.81 -13.67 -10.02
N ALA A 129 -19.12 -14.55 -10.77
CA ALA A 129 -19.08 -15.99 -10.51
C ALA A 129 -18.10 -16.40 -9.38
N LYS A 130 -17.50 -15.43 -8.67
CA LYS A 130 -16.56 -15.60 -7.56
C LYS A 130 -15.20 -16.21 -7.92
N TYR A 131 -14.76 -16.13 -9.17
CA TYR A 131 -13.45 -16.68 -9.57
C TYR A 131 -12.25 -15.89 -9.01
N CYS A 132 -12.43 -14.67 -8.50
CA CYS A 132 -11.36 -13.94 -7.81
C CYS A 132 -10.99 -14.57 -6.45
N THR A 133 -11.94 -15.24 -5.78
CA THR A 133 -11.75 -15.79 -4.43
C THR A 133 -11.85 -17.31 -4.37
N ALA A 134 -12.51 -17.94 -5.34
CA ALA A 134 -12.62 -19.39 -5.42
C ALA A 134 -11.25 -20.04 -5.67
N ASP A 135 -10.97 -21.13 -4.96
CA ASP A 135 -9.74 -21.92 -5.12
C ASP A 135 -9.89 -22.83 -6.35
N THR A 136 -9.67 -22.24 -7.52
CA THR A 136 -9.79 -22.88 -8.82
C THR A 136 -8.59 -22.54 -9.67
N ASP A 137 -8.29 -23.34 -10.69
CA ASP A 137 -7.23 -23.04 -11.67
C ASP A 137 -7.46 -21.68 -12.37
N TYR A 138 -8.72 -21.25 -12.44
CA TYR A 138 -9.09 -19.93 -12.98
C TYR A 138 -8.70 -18.76 -12.09
N LYS A 139 -8.43 -18.97 -10.81
CA LYS A 139 -8.02 -17.90 -9.89
C LYS A 139 -6.75 -17.22 -10.39
N GLN A 140 -5.76 -17.99 -10.83
CA GLN A 140 -4.50 -17.42 -11.32
C GLN A 140 -4.69 -16.60 -12.59
N PHE A 141 -5.57 -17.08 -13.48
CA PHE A 141 -5.99 -16.30 -14.65
C PHE A 141 -6.64 -14.97 -14.23
N MET A 142 -7.57 -15.02 -13.28
CA MET A 142 -8.27 -13.83 -12.78
C MET A 142 -7.31 -12.82 -12.12
N LEU A 143 -6.39 -13.29 -11.28
CA LEU A 143 -5.43 -12.42 -10.60
C LEU A 143 -4.44 -11.74 -11.56
N ARG A 144 -4.16 -12.36 -12.73
CA ARG A 144 -3.25 -11.82 -13.74
C ARG A 144 -3.95 -10.93 -14.76
N GLU A 145 -5.05 -11.41 -15.33
CA GLU A 145 -5.73 -10.74 -16.45
C GLU A 145 -6.81 -9.77 -15.98
N CYS A 146 -7.39 -10.00 -14.80
CA CYS A 146 -8.51 -9.24 -14.24
C CYS A 146 -8.14 -8.61 -12.88
N ALA A 147 -6.88 -8.21 -12.72
CA ALA A 147 -6.34 -7.71 -11.46
C ALA A 147 -7.10 -6.50 -10.90
N ASN A 148 -7.62 -5.61 -11.75
CA ASN A 148 -8.41 -4.47 -11.30
C ASN A 148 -9.76 -4.96 -10.78
N THR A 149 -10.47 -5.75 -11.59
CA THR A 149 -11.77 -6.30 -11.20
C THR A 149 -11.69 -7.18 -9.94
N CYS A 150 -10.58 -7.87 -9.72
CA CYS A 150 -10.34 -8.67 -8.51
C CYS A 150 -9.72 -7.88 -7.34
N GLY A 151 -9.39 -6.60 -7.52
CA GLY A 151 -8.77 -5.77 -6.48
C GLY A 151 -7.39 -6.25 -6.04
N THR A 152 -6.61 -6.80 -6.99
CA THR A 152 -5.31 -7.45 -6.76
C THR A 152 -4.23 -6.81 -7.64
N CYS A 153 -4.22 -5.48 -7.77
CA CYS A 153 -3.20 -4.81 -8.58
C CYS A 153 -1.81 -4.85 -7.94
N ASP A 154 -1.73 -5.01 -6.62
CA ASP A 154 -0.50 -5.25 -5.87
C ASP A 154 -0.01 -6.70 -5.98
N TYR A 155 -0.84 -7.62 -6.46
CA TYR A 155 -0.46 -9.03 -6.57
C TYR A 155 0.58 -9.21 -7.68
N ARG A 156 1.71 -9.80 -7.31
CA ARG A 156 2.91 -9.95 -8.15
C ARG A 156 3.16 -11.38 -8.57
N GLY A 157 2.26 -12.29 -8.23
CA GLY A 157 2.39 -13.73 -8.42
C GLY A 157 2.75 -14.50 -7.16
N ASP A 158 2.74 -15.82 -7.29
CA ASP A 158 3.02 -16.76 -6.20
C ASP A 158 4.52 -16.83 -5.87
N ALA A 159 4.85 -17.43 -4.73
CA ALA A 159 6.24 -17.61 -4.30
C ALA A 159 7.15 -18.30 -5.34
N ASN A 160 6.58 -19.14 -6.21
CA ASN A 160 7.31 -19.85 -7.25
C ASN A 160 7.37 -19.10 -8.59
N CYS A 161 6.61 -18.02 -8.73
CA CYS A 161 6.63 -17.16 -9.91
C CYS A 161 6.14 -15.76 -9.54
N ILE A 162 7.11 -14.88 -9.28
CA ILE A 162 6.85 -13.51 -8.82
C ILE A 162 7.58 -12.50 -9.71
N ASP A 163 6.96 -11.35 -9.91
CA ASP A 163 7.60 -10.20 -10.54
C ASP A 163 8.68 -9.58 -9.62
N THR A 164 9.79 -9.13 -10.20
CA THR A 164 10.85 -8.41 -9.48
C THR A 164 10.36 -7.07 -8.97
N THR A 165 10.79 -6.62 -7.78
CA THR A 165 10.50 -5.26 -7.27
C THR A 165 11.31 -4.17 -7.97
N GLU A 166 12.35 -4.55 -8.73
CA GLU A 166 13.26 -3.63 -9.42
C GLU A 166 12.63 -2.95 -10.65
N LEU A 167 11.52 -3.49 -11.18
CA LEU A 167 10.87 -3.02 -12.39
C LEU A 167 9.37 -2.86 -12.16
N ASN A 168 8.79 -1.82 -12.77
CA ASN A 168 7.34 -1.68 -12.86
C ASN A 168 6.79 -2.62 -13.95
N CYS A 169 6.72 -3.90 -13.61
CA CYS A 169 6.29 -4.96 -14.52
C CYS A 169 4.92 -4.69 -15.16
N ARG A 170 4.01 -4.06 -14.42
CA ARG A 170 2.66 -3.77 -14.87
C ARG A 170 2.66 -2.77 -16.04
N GLU A 171 3.37 -1.65 -15.90
CA GLU A 171 3.55 -0.68 -16.99
C GLU A 171 4.29 -1.26 -18.19
N LEU A 172 5.28 -2.11 -17.92
CA LEU A 172 6.11 -2.72 -18.96
C LEU A 172 5.48 -3.98 -19.59
N SER A 173 4.26 -4.35 -19.21
CA SER A 173 3.57 -5.55 -19.71
C SER A 173 3.46 -5.61 -21.24
N SER A 174 3.35 -4.46 -21.91
CA SER A 174 3.34 -4.36 -23.38
C SER A 174 4.64 -4.85 -24.04
N LEU A 175 5.73 -4.93 -23.28
CA LEU A 175 7.04 -5.37 -23.73
C LEU A 175 7.27 -6.87 -23.61
N CYS A 176 6.37 -7.63 -22.95
CA CYS A 176 6.51 -9.08 -22.76
C CYS A 176 6.66 -9.87 -24.09
N ASN A 177 6.14 -9.33 -25.19
CA ASN A 177 6.22 -9.94 -26.52
C ASN A 177 7.36 -9.39 -27.40
N LYS A 178 8.15 -8.44 -26.88
CA LYS A 178 9.26 -7.84 -27.62
C LYS A 178 10.53 -8.68 -27.45
N THR A 179 11.29 -8.80 -28.54
CA THR A 179 12.53 -9.61 -28.59
C THR A 179 13.80 -8.78 -28.43
N ASP A 180 13.66 -7.47 -28.24
CA ASP A 180 14.76 -6.56 -27.98
C ASP A 180 15.32 -6.77 -26.55
N GLY A 181 16.42 -6.09 -26.23
CA GLY A 181 17.09 -6.25 -24.94
C GLY A 181 16.16 -5.95 -23.76
N LEU A 182 15.32 -4.92 -23.87
CA LEU A 182 14.37 -4.55 -22.84
C LEU A 182 13.22 -5.54 -22.73
N GLY A 183 12.61 -5.98 -23.85
CA GLY A 183 11.56 -6.99 -23.83
C GLY A 183 12.01 -8.32 -23.22
N ARG A 184 13.25 -8.74 -23.51
CA ARG A 184 13.86 -9.92 -22.87
C ARG A 184 14.02 -9.73 -21.36
N LEU A 185 14.53 -8.59 -20.92
CA LEU A 185 14.69 -8.28 -19.50
C LEU A 185 13.34 -8.29 -18.78
N VAL A 186 12.33 -7.62 -19.34
CA VAL A 186 10.97 -7.61 -18.80
C VAL A 186 10.43 -9.04 -18.70
N LYS A 187 10.56 -9.85 -19.76
CA LYS A 187 10.09 -11.24 -19.73
C LYS A 187 10.77 -12.12 -18.67
N GLU A 188 12.05 -11.87 -18.39
CA GLU A 188 12.83 -12.60 -17.39
C GLU A 188 12.49 -12.16 -15.96
N LYS A 189 12.30 -10.86 -15.77
CA LYS A 189 12.12 -10.22 -14.47
C LYS A 189 10.67 -10.08 -14.03
N CYS A 190 9.74 -10.12 -14.98
CA CYS A 190 8.31 -9.92 -14.79
C CYS A 190 7.54 -11.18 -15.21
N GLN A 191 7.87 -12.31 -14.59
CA GLN A 191 7.39 -13.61 -15.04
C GLN A 191 5.88 -13.78 -14.87
N TRP A 192 5.35 -13.30 -13.74
CA TRP A 192 3.93 -13.31 -13.45
C TRP A 192 3.18 -12.41 -14.44
N THR A 193 3.63 -11.16 -14.54
CA THR A 193 3.10 -10.19 -15.49
C THR A 193 3.19 -10.71 -16.91
N CYS A 194 4.26 -11.36 -17.35
CA CYS A 194 4.39 -11.83 -18.72
C CYS A 194 3.75 -13.20 -18.97
N GLY A 195 3.13 -13.81 -17.95
CA GLY A 195 2.53 -15.14 -18.07
C GLY A 195 3.55 -16.22 -18.41
N THR A 196 4.81 -16.05 -18.02
CA THR A 196 5.90 -17.02 -18.26
C THR A 196 6.14 -17.93 -17.07
N CYS A 197 5.28 -17.87 -16.05
CA CYS A 197 5.28 -18.82 -14.95
C CYS A 197 5.16 -20.27 -15.43
N PRO A 198 5.90 -21.20 -14.81
CA PRO A 198 5.78 -22.63 -15.09
C PRO A 198 4.42 -23.21 -14.68
#